data_AF-A0A1Q5P8H6-F1
#
_entry.id   AF-A0A1Q5P8H6-F1
#
_cell.length_a   1.000
_cell.length_b   1.000
_cell.length_c   1.000
_cell.angle_alpha   90.00
_cell.angle_beta   90.00
_cell.angle_gamma   90.00
#
_symmetry.space_group_name_H-M   'P 1'
#
loop_
_entity.id
_entity.type
_entity.pdbx_description
1 polymer ?
#
loop_
_entity_poly.entity_id
_entity_poly.type
_entity_poly.pdbx_seq_one_letter_code
_entity_poly.pdbx_strand_id
1 'polypeptide(L)'
;MRNRPSIGDIGGWLFGLLLLIVGILNMVLVHPVPGVAYLLISLVYFPPANAYFRRKLGFPVPLILKIILGVVLFLFTFGVSDLGDMIDKL
;
A
#
# COMPACT_ATOMS: atom_id res chain seq x y z
N MET A 1 27.60 3.48 -11.30
CA MET A 1 26.83 4.73 -11.55
C MET A 1 26.22 5.17 -10.23
N ARG A 2 26.53 6.37 -9.74
CA ARG A 2 26.03 6.86 -8.44
C ARG A 2 24.58 7.29 -8.59
N ASN A 3 23.63 6.39 -8.27
CA ASN A 3 22.21 6.74 -8.19
C ASN A 3 22.02 7.75 -7.06
N ARG A 4 21.86 9.03 -7.40
CA ARG A 4 21.34 10.01 -6.45
C ARG A 4 19.86 9.69 -6.27
N PRO A 5 19.38 9.41 -5.05
CA PRO A 5 17.96 9.17 -4.84
C PRO A 5 17.19 10.44 -5.23
N SER A 6 16.20 10.30 -6.11
CA SER A 6 15.28 11.38 -6.43
C SER A 6 14.36 11.63 -5.23
N ILE A 7 13.83 12.85 -5.08
CA ILE A 7 12.80 13.17 -4.05
C ILE A 7 11.61 12.21 -4.17
N GLY A 8 11.24 11.83 -5.39
CA GLY A 8 10.18 10.83 -5.62
C GLY A 8 10.53 9.43 -5.14
N ASP A 9 11.82 9.05 -5.18
CA ASP A 9 12.26 7.74 -4.69
C ASP A 9 12.23 7.70 -3.16
N ILE A 10 12.65 8.79 -2.51
CA ILE A 10 12.59 8.95 -1.06
C ILE A 10 11.13 8.92 -0.58
N GLY A 11 10.24 9.66 -1.24
CA GLY A 11 8.82 9.64 -0.93
C GLY A 11 8.19 8.27 -1.13
N GLY A 12 8.57 7.54 -2.19
CA GLY A 12 8.12 6.17 -2.43
C GLY A 12 8.57 5.18 -1.35
N TRP A 13 9.82 5.28 -0.90
CA TRP A 13 10.34 4.48 0.22
C TRP A 13 9.60 4.79 1.52
N LEU A 14 9.45 6.07 1.86
CA LEU A 14 8.80 6.49 3.09
C LEU A 14 7.35 5.99 3.12
N PHE A 15 6.59 6.24 2.06
CA PHE A 15 5.18 5.87 1.97
C PHE A 15 4.98 4.35 1.89
N GLY A 16 5.82 3.65 1.13
CA GLY A 16 5.81 2.19 1.06
C GLY A 16 6.09 1.55 2.42
N LEU A 17 7.09 2.05 3.16
CA LEU A 17 7.40 1.57 4.50
C LEU A 17 6.25 1.84 5.48
N LEU A 18 5.62 3.01 5.40
CA LEU A 18 4.46 3.37 6.21
C LEU A 18 3.30 2.39 5.98
N LEU A 19 2.95 2.14 4.73
CA LEU A 19 1.90 1.18 4.36
C LEU A 19 2.24 -0.26 4.78
N LEU A 20 3.52 -0.65 4.68
CA LEU A 20 3.99 -1.96 5.13
C LEU A 20 3.78 -2.12 6.63
N ILE A 21 4.21 -1.14 7.43
CA ILE A 21 4.04 -1.15 8.90
C ILE A 21 2.55 -1.20 9.25
N VAL A 22 1.74 -0.33 8.63
CA VAL A 22 0.28 -0.32 8.85
C VAL A 22 -0.34 -1.66 8.47
N GLY A 23 0.09 -2.29 7.38
CA GLY A 23 -0.39 -3.61 6.97
C GLY A 23 -0.05 -4.72 7.97
N ILE A 24 1.18 -4.73 8.49
CA ILE A 24 1.60 -5.66 9.55
C ILE A 24 0.76 -5.44 10.80
N LEU A 25 0.60 -4.19 11.24
CA LEU A 25 -0.20 -3.85 12.42
C LEU A 25 -1.66 -4.24 12.23
N ASN A 26 -2.25 -4.00 11.06
CA ASN A 26 -3.63 -4.39 10.76
C ASN A 26 -3.83 -5.91 10.81
N MET A 27 -2.86 -6.72 10.37
CA MET A 27 -2.97 -8.18 10.50
C MET A 27 -2.93 -8.66 11.95
N VAL A 28 -2.19 -7.96 12.82
CA VAL A 28 -2.01 -8.36 14.23
C VAL A 28 -3.12 -7.80 15.13
N LEU A 29 -3.58 -6.58 14.88
CA LEU A 29 -4.44 -5.82 15.80
C LEU A 29 -5.90 -5.67 15.33
N VAL A 30 -6.19 -5.84 14.04
CA VAL A 30 -7.51 -5.53 13.46
C VAL A 30 -8.08 -6.73 12.72
N HIS A 31 -7.62 -6.97 11.50
CA HIS A 31 -8.10 -8.06 10.67
C HIS A 31 -7.07 -8.44 9.59
N PRO A 32 -6.84 -9.74 9.35
CA PRO A 32 -5.83 -10.19 8.39
C PRO A 32 -6.10 -9.72 6.95
N VAL A 33 -7.36 -9.64 6.54
CA VAL A 33 -7.74 -9.31 5.15
C VAL A 33 -7.29 -7.90 4.72
N PRO A 34 -7.66 -6.80 5.40
CA PRO A 34 -7.14 -5.47 5.07
C PRO A 34 -5.62 -5.41 5.25
N GLY A 35 -5.06 -6.09 6.25
CA GLY A 35 -3.61 -6.14 6.46
C GLY A 35 -2.84 -6.72 5.26
N VAL A 36 -3.31 -7.82 4.67
CA VAL A 36 -2.73 -8.38 3.43
C VAL A 36 -2.86 -7.41 2.26
N ALA A 37 -3.98 -6.70 2.13
CA ALA A 37 -4.17 -5.69 1.09
C ALA A 37 -3.14 -4.54 1.22
N TYR A 38 -2.92 -4.03 2.44
CA TYR A 38 -1.88 -3.03 2.70
C TYR A 38 -0.48 -3.53 2.35
N LEU A 39 -0.16 -4.78 2.70
CA LEU A 39 1.13 -5.38 2.36
C LEU A 39 1.35 -5.44 0.85
N LEU A 40 0.40 -5.98 0.10
CA LEU A 40 0.53 -6.10 -1.36
C LEU A 40 0.65 -4.74 -2.04
N ILE A 41 -0.15 -3.77 -1.59
CA ILE A 41 -0.15 -2.43 -2.17
C ILE A 41 1.12 -1.66 -1.78
N SER A 42 1.65 -1.83 -0.57
CA SER A 42 2.91 -1.18 -0.15
C SER A 42 4.07 -1.49 -1.09
N LEU A 43 4.11 -2.71 -1.64
CA LEU A 43 5.11 -3.14 -2.61
C LEU A 43 5.12 -2.25 -3.86
N VAL A 44 3.96 -1.74 -4.29
CA VAL A 44 3.80 -0.90 -5.47
C VAL A 44 4.41 0.51 -5.28
N TYR A 45 4.57 0.95 -4.03
CA TYR A 45 5.17 2.26 -3.74
C TYR A 45 6.69 2.25 -3.72
N PHE A 46 7.31 1.08 -3.53
CA PHE A 46 8.76 0.99 -3.53
C PHE A 46 9.37 1.30 -4.91
N PRO A 47 10.45 2.10 -4.97
CA PRO A 47 11.17 2.39 -6.22
C PRO A 47 11.56 1.16 -7.06
N PRO A 48 12.02 0.02 -6.48
CA PRO A 48 12.30 -1.19 -7.25
C PRO A 48 11.06 -1.75 -7.98
N ALA A 49 9.86 -1.65 -7.41
CA ALA A 49 8.64 -2.08 -8.09
C ALA A 49 8.33 -1.18 -9.29
N ASN A 50 8.51 0.14 -9.14
CA ASN A 50 8.40 1.08 -10.25
C ASN A 50 9.39 0.76 -11.39
N ALA A 51 10.62 0.37 -11.07
CA ALA A 51 11.61 -0.05 -12.05
C ALA A 51 11.21 -1.37 -12.74
N TYR A 52 10.63 -2.31 -11.99
CA TYR A 52 10.08 -3.56 -12.52
C TYR A 52 8.93 -3.32 -13.48
N PHE A 53 7.95 -2.49 -13.09
CA PHE A 53 6.81 -2.13 -13.95
C PHE A 53 7.25 -1.39 -15.22
N ARG A 54 8.21 -0.46 -15.12
CA ARG A 54 8.81 0.18 -16.30
C ARG A 54 9.44 -0.83 -17.26
N ARG A 55 10.15 -1.84 -16.76
CA ARG A 55 10.78 -2.87 -17.60
C ARG A 55 9.78 -3.83 -18.22
N LYS A 56 8.74 -4.22 -17.49
CA LYS A 56 7.81 -5.28 -17.93
C LYS A 56 6.58 -4.76 -18.68
N LEU A 57 6.04 -3.62 -18.25
CA LEU A 57 4.84 -3.00 -18.82
C LEU A 57 5.16 -1.79 -19.70
N GLY A 58 6.40 -1.27 -19.66
CA GLY A 58 6.81 -0.09 -20.43
C GLY A 58 6.42 1.25 -19.79
N PHE A 59 5.62 1.24 -18.71
CA PHE A 59 5.19 2.45 -18.01
C PHE A 59 5.43 2.37 -16.49
N PRO A 60 5.77 3.50 -15.83
CA PRO A 60 5.77 3.59 -14.38
C PRO A 60 4.34 3.54 -13.83
N VAL A 61 4.19 3.18 -12.55
CA VAL A 61 2.90 3.31 -11.86
C VAL A 61 2.53 4.80 -11.77
N PRO A 62 1.42 5.24 -12.38
CA PRO A 62 1.03 6.64 -12.39
C PRO A 62 0.59 7.09 -10.99
N LEU A 63 0.84 8.37 -10.67
CA LEU A 63 0.52 8.94 -9.36
C LEU A 63 -0.98 8.81 -9.02
N ILE A 64 -1.85 8.99 -10.02
CA ILE A 64 -3.31 8.82 -9.89
C ILE A 64 -3.65 7.41 -9.38
N LEU A 65 -3.02 6.38 -9.93
CA LEU A 65 -3.29 5.00 -9.50
C LEU A 65 -2.86 4.78 -8.05
N LYS A 66 -1.74 5.39 -7.62
CA LYS A 66 -1.33 5.37 -6.21
C LYS A 66 -2.36 6.07 -5.31
N ILE A 67 -2.92 7.19 -5.72
CA ILE A 67 -3.96 7.88 -4.94
C ILE A 67 -5.20 6.99 -4.81
N ILE A 68 -5.67 6.41 -5.93
CA ILE A 68 -6.82 5.50 -5.94
C ILE A 68 -6.58 4.31 -5.01
N LEU A 69 -5.40 3.67 -5.09
CA LEU A 69 -5.05 2.54 -4.22
C LEU A 69 -5.08 2.92 -2.73
N GLY A 70 -4.59 4.11 -2.38
CA GLY A 70 -4.66 4.62 -1.01
C GLY A 70 -6.10 4.84 -0.53
N VAL A 71 -6.96 5.43 -1.36
CA VAL A 71 -8.38 5.64 -1.05
C VAL A 71 -9.10 4.29 -0.89
N VAL A 72 -8.87 3.34 -1.80
CA VAL A 72 -9.45 2.01 -1.72
C VAL A 72 -9.03 1.30 -0.43
N LEU A 73 -7.76 1.35 -0.04
CA LEU A 73 -7.30 0.78 1.22
C LEU A 73 -7.98 1.41 2.44
N PHE A 74 -8.12 2.73 2.44
CA PHE A 74 -8.78 3.45 3.52
C PHE A 74 -10.25 3.03 3.66
N LEU A 75 -11.00 3.05 2.54
CA LEU A 75 -12.40 2.61 2.51
C LEU A 75 -12.54 1.13 2.90
N PHE A 76 -11.61 0.28 2.46
CA PHE A 76 -11.63 -1.13 2.79
C PHE A 76 -11.41 -1.38 4.28
N THR A 77 -10.52 -0.63 4.91
CA THR A 77 -10.28 -0.71 6.36
C THR A 77 -11.50 -0.27 7.16
N PHE A 78 -12.12 0.85 6.75
CA PHE A 78 -13.37 1.32 7.36
C PHE A 78 -14.51 0.32 7.19
N GLY A 79 -14.70 -0.20 5.98
CA GLY A 79 -15.75 -1.17 5.68
C GLY A 79 -15.60 -2.48 6.44
N VAL A 80 -14.38 -3.01 6.58
CA VAL A 80 -14.13 -4.24 7.35
C VAL A 80 -14.31 -4.01 8.85
N SER A 81 -13.96 -2.82 9.37
CA SER A 81 -14.19 -2.50 10.78
C SER A 81 -15.69 -2.49 11.12
N ASP A 82 -16.52 -1.88 10.28
CA ASP A 82 -17.97 -1.80 10.49
C ASP A 82 -18.65 -3.18 10.35
N LEU A 83 -18.17 -4.00 9.41
CA LEU A 83 -18.64 -5.38 9.24
C LEU A 83 -18.26 -6.28 10.43
N GLY A 84 -17.05 -6.09 10.99
CA GLY A 84 -16.60 -6.80 12.19
C GLY A 84 -17.50 -6.50 13.39
N ASP A 85 -17.79 -5.21 13.64
CA ASP A 85 -18.66 -4.77 14.73
C ASP A 85 -20.11 -5.29 14.61
N MET A 86 -20.59 -5.54 13.38
CA MET A 86 -21.91 -6.15 13.15
C MET A 86 -21.94 -7.65 13.44
N ILE A 87 -20.85 -8.38 13.11
CA ILE A 87 -20.75 -9.82 13.36
C ILE A 87 -20.63 -10.10 14.87
N ASP A 88 -19.87 -9.30 15.61
CA ASP A 88 -19.69 -9.48 17.06
C ASP A 88 -20.96 -9.21 17.89
N LYS A 89 -21.95 -8.52 17.33
CA LYS A 89 -23.23 -8.21 17.99
C LYS A 89 -24.34 -9.23 17.74
N LEU A 90 -24.10 -10.25 16.90
CA LEU A 90 -25.07 -11.28 16.53
C LEU A 90 -24.90 -12.53 17.40
#